data_AF-A0A6A6XJE6-F1
#
_entry.id   AF-A0A6A6XJE6-F1
#
_cell.length_a   1.000
_cell.length_b   1.000
_cell.length_c   1.000
_cell.angle_alpha   90.00
_cell.angle_beta   90.00
_cell.angle_gamma   90.00
#
_symmetry.space_group_name_H-M   'P 1'
#
loop_
_entity.id
_entity.type
_entity.pdbx_description
1 polymer ?
#
loop_
_entity_poly.entity_id
_entity_poly.type
_entity_poly.pdbx_seq_one_letter_code
_entity_poly.pdbx_strand_id
1 'polypeptide(L)'
;MSTHRKIELQSPADLTYITALLRTAATQRLNNALPPSPSSTTPPPTPDAYRAKVSSLVDAFVAEVLQGLRTNISINGLDVAPGMDDDDGGDEEAAAEAELIEYEAYDEKLRARVALLVARRDKLVSRISAHRRATAGGAALELSEALGREFEAQDRAWEVMEGGAGVVVEEELGG
;
A
#
# COMPACT_ATOMS: atom_id res chain seq x y z
N MET A 1 -12.62 -1.09 -52.72
CA MET A 1 -12.54 -0.87 -51.26
C MET A 1 -13.86 -1.32 -50.67
N SER A 2 -13.87 -2.39 -49.87
CA SER A 2 -15.09 -2.86 -49.20
C SER A 2 -15.31 -1.98 -47.98
N THR A 3 -16.22 -1.01 -48.09
CA THR A 3 -16.69 -0.22 -46.96
C THR A 3 -17.72 -1.06 -46.19
N HIS A 4 -17.32 -1.54 -45.00
CA HIS A 4 -18.24 -2.24 -44.12
C HIS A 4 -19.25 -1.25 -43.52
N ARG A 5 -20.49 -1.73 -43.31
CA ARG A 5 -21.56 -0.92 -42.72
C ARG A 5 -21.20 -0.61 -41.25
N LYS A 6 -21.30 0.67 -40.87
CA LYS A 6 -21.18 1.10 -39.47
C LYS A 6 -22.34 0.57 -38.64
N ILE A 7 -22.09 0.37 -37.35
CA ILE A 7 -23.11 -0.08 -36.40
C ILE A 7 -23.85 1.17 -35.90
N GLU A 8 -25.16 1.20 -36.09
CA GLU A 8 -26.01 2.29 -35.60
C GLU A 8 -26.49 1.99 -34.18
N LEU A 9 -26.25 2.92 -33.25
CA LEU A 9 -26.83 2.92 -31.92
C LEU A 9 -28.09 3.79 -31.89
N GLN A 10 -29.04 3.45 -31.02
CA GLN A 10 -30.28 4.22 -30.87
C GLN A 10 -30.03 5.50 -30.07
N SER A 11 -29.10 5.46 -29.11
CA SER A 11 -28.80 6.58 -28.22
C SER A 11 -27.35 6.58 -27.73
N PRO A 12 -26.83 7.72 -27.21
CA PRO A 12 -25.55 7.77 -26.51
C PRO A 12 -25.50 6.84 -25.28
N ALA A 13 -26.63 6.62 -24.61
CA ALA A 13 -26.72 5.71 -23.47
C ALA A 13 -26.41 4.24 -23.84
N ASP A 14 -26.63 3.84 -25.09
CA ASP A 14 -26.23 2.50 -25.55
C ASP A 14 -24.71 2.37 -25.60
N LEU A 15 -24.00 3.43 -26.00
CA LEU A 15 -22.54 3.45 -26.04
C LEU A 15 -21.98 3.34 -24.63
N THR A 16 -22.51 4.12 -23.68
CA THR A 16 -22.07 4.06 -22.28
C THR A 16 -22.34 2.67 -21.69
N TYR A 17 -23.51 2.09 -21.94
CA TYR A 17 -23.85 0.73 -21.54
C TYR A 17 -22.87 -0.31 -22.11
N ILE A 18 -22.55 -0.27 -23.40
CA ILE A 18 -21.60 -1.18 -24.03
C ILE A 18 -20.20 -1.02 -23.42
N THR A 19 -19.76 0.21 -23.15
CA THR A 19 -18.45 0.45 -22.53
C THR A 19 -18.37 -0.11 -21.11
N ALA A 20 -19.42 0.09 -20.31
CA ALA A 20 -19.53 -0.46 -18.97
C ALA A 20 -19.56 -1.99 -19.00
N LEU A 21 -20.40 -2.58 -19.86
CA LEU A 21 -20.51 -4.03 -20.04
C LEU A 21 -19.16 -4.65 -20.41
N LEU A 22 -18.41 -4.03 -21.33
CA LEU A 22 -17.10 -4.52 -21.75
C LEU A 22 -16.09 -4.49 -20.59
N ARG A 23 -16.05 -3.38 -19.82
CA ARG A 23 -15.20 -3.26 -18.64
C ARG A 23 -15.56 -4.29 -17.56
N THR A 24 -16.85 -4.47 -17.28
CA THR A 24 -17.33 -5.47 -16.31
C THR A 24 -17.01 -6.89 -16.77
N ALA A 25 -17.21 -7.21 -18.04
CA ALA A 25 -16.87 -8.53 -18.59
C ALA A 25 -15.36 -8.80 -18.53
N ALA A 26 -14.53 -7.80 -18.84
CA ALA A 26 -13.07 -7.90 -18.77
C ALA A 26 -12.60 -8.14 -17.33
N THR A 27 -13.12 -7.38 -16.37
CA THR A 27 -12.79 -7.55 -14.94
C THR A 27 -13.29 -8.89 -14.40
N GLN A 28 -14.49 -9.34 -14.77
CA GLN A 28 -15.01 -10.66 -14.39
C GLN A 28 -14.10 -11.77 -14.94
N ARG A 29 -13.68 -11.67 -16.20
CA ARG A 29 -12.77 -12.65 -16.81
C ARG A 29 -11.39 -12.65 -16.14
N LEU A 30 -10.87 -11.47 -15.80
CA LEU A 30 -9.63 -11.33 -15.04
C LEU A 30 -9.76 -11.97 -13.66
N ASN A 31 -10.87 -11.74 -12.95
CA ASN A 31 -11.12 -12.32 -11.64
C ASN A 31 -11.27 -13.84 -11.69
N ASN A 32 -11.86 -14.38 -12.76
CA ASN A 32 -11.97 -15.83 -12.94
C ASN A 32 -10.61 -16.48 -13.24
N ALA A 33 -9.77 -15.84 -14.06
CA ALA A 33 -8.48 -16.37 -14.47
C ALA A 33 -7.38 -16.17 -13.40
N LEU A 34 -7.42 -15.04 -12.71
CA LEU A 34 -6.49 -14.60 -11.67
C LEU A 34 -7.28 -14.16 -10.45
N PRO A 35 -7.86 -15.12 -9.70
CA PRO A 35 -8.63 -14.81 -8.51
C PRO A 35 -7.77 -14.03 -7.51
N PRO A 36 -8.37 -13.05 -6.81
CA PRO A 36 -7.64 -12.29 -5.79
C PRO A 36 -7.17 -13.27 -4.70
N SER A 37 -5.85 -13.50 -4.62
CA SER A 37 -5.28 -14.44 -3.67
C SER A 37 -5.50 -13.98 -2.22
N PRO A 38 -5.91 -14.88 -1.31
CA PRO A 38 -6.06 -14.57 0.11
C PRO A 38 -4.71 -14.39 0.83
N SER A 39 -3.57 -14.55 0.14
CA SER A 39 -2.23 -14.31 0.70
C SER A 39 -2.00 -12.84 1.11
N SER A 40 -2.94 -11.93 0.83
CA SER A 40 -2.99 -10.59 1.42
C SER A 40 -3.43 -10.57 2.90
N THR A 41 -3.83 -11.72 3.46
CA THR A 41 -4.28 -11.84 4.86
C THR A 41 -3.13 -11.77 5.87
N THR A 42 -1.88 -11.95 5.43
CA THR A 42 -0.70 -11.73 6.29
C THR A 42 -0.27 -10.25 6.19
N PRO A 43 -0.22 -9.50 7.31
CA PRO A 43 0.24 -8.11 7.27
C PRO A 43 1.76 -8.05 6.96
N PRO A 44 2.23 -7.19 6.03
CA PRO A 44 1.45 -6.30 5.15
C PRO A 44 0.90 -7.04 3.91
N PRO A 45 -0.32 -6.70 3.45
CA PRO A 45 -0.90 -7.24 2.23
C PRO A 45 0.01 -6.87 1.06
N THR A 46 0.78 -7.84 0.55
CA THR A 46 1.58 -7.63 -0.65
C THR A 46 0.66 -7.82 -1.84
N PRO A 47 0.36 -6.78 -2.63
CA PRO A 47 -0.45 -6.93 -3.83
C PRO A 47 0.26 -7.88 -4.79
N ASP A 48 -0.49 -8.81 -5.38
CA ASP A 48 0.04 -9.72 -6.39
C ASP A 48 0.52 -8.89 -7.61
N ALA A 49 1.83 -8.76 -7.75
CA ALA A 49 2.47 -7.97 -8.79
C ALA A 49 2.12 -8.47 -10.20
N TYR A 50 1.92 -9.78 -10.37
CA TYR A 50 1.50 -10.36 -11.65
C TYR A 50 0.07 -9.98 -11.97
N ARG A 51 -0.84 -10.10 -11.00
CA ARG A 51 -2.23 -9.67 -11.17
C ARG A 51 -2.33 -8.18 -11.51
N ALA A 52 -1.56 -7.32 -10.83
CA ALA A 52 -1.52 -5.90 -11.12
C ALA A 52 -1.06 -5.60 -12.55
N LYS A 53 0.02 -6.25 -13.00
CA LYS A 53 0.51 -6.11 -14.38
C LYS A 53 -0.52 -6.58 -15.41
N VAL A 54 -1.14 -7.75 -15.19
CA VAL A 54 -2.17 -8.27 -16.10
C VAL A 54 -3.39 -7.34 -16.13
N SER A 55 -3.82 -6.80 -14.99
CA SER A 55 -4.89 -5.80 -14.95
C SER A 55 -4.58 -4.60 -15.85
N SER A 56 -3.39 -4.02 -15.71
CA SER A 56 -3.00 -2.87 -16.55
C SER A 56 -3.00 -3.18 -18.05
N LEU A 57 -2.61 -4.41 -18.44
CA LEU A 57 -2.63 -4.83 -19.84
C LEU A 57 -4.06 -5.05 -20.35
N VAL A 58 -4.95 -5.60 -19.52
CA VAL A 58 -6.36 -5.76 -19.85
C VAL A 58 -7.03 -4.40 -19.99
N ASP A 59 -6.75 -3.46 -19.09
CA ASP A 59 -7.29 -2.11 -19.13
C ASP A 59 -6.84 -1.36 -20.40
N ALA A 60 -5.56 -1.46 -20.75
CA ALA A 60 -5.02 -0.90 -21.99
C ALA A 60 -5.66 -1.52 -23.24
N PHE A 61 -5.83 -2.85 -23.26
CA PHE A 61 -6.50 -3.56 -24.35
C PHE A 61 -7.95 -3.13 -24.50
N VAL A 62 -8.70 -3.02 -23.40
CA VAL A 62 -10.09 -2.55 -23.42
C VAL A 62 -10.17 -1.12 -23.96
N ALA A 63 -9.23 -0.25 -23.59
CA ALA A 63 -9.16 1.11 -24.11
C ALA A 63 -8.93 1.13 -25.64
N GLU A 64 -8.01 0.31 -26.15
CA GLU A 64 -7.74 0.18 -27.59
C GLU A 64 -8.97 -0.34 -28.35
N VAL A 65 -9.65 -1.35 -27.81
CA VAL A 65 -10.88 -1.89 -28.39
C VAL A 65 -11.99 -0.83 -28.44
N LEU A 66 -12.19 -0.07 -27.36
CA LEU A 66 -13.17 1.01 -27.32
C LEU A 66 -12.85 2.12 -28.32
N GLN A 67 -11.56 2.46 -28.48
CA GLN A 67 -11.12 3.42 -29.47
C GLN A 67 -11.39 2.92 -30.90
N GLY A 68 -11.08 1.66 -31.20
CA GLY A 68 -11.38 1.05 -32.51
C GLY A 68 -12.88 0.95 -32.78
N LEU A 69 -13.67 0.65 -31.75
CA LEU A 69 -15.13 0.55 -31.82
C LEU A 69 -15.79 1.89 -32.16
N ARG A 70 -15.34 3.00 -31.57
CA ARG A 70 -15.85 4.35 -31.86
C ARG A 70 -15.74 4.73 -33.33
N THR A 71 -14.70 4.28 -34.04
CA THR A 71 -14.53 4.56 -35.48
C THR A 71 -15.55 3.85 -36.38
N ASN A 72 -16.21 2.80 -35.87
CA ASN A 72 -17.15 1.96 -36.61
C ASN A 72 -18.59 2.05 -36.10
N ILE A 73 -18.87 2.98 -35.17
CA ILE A 73 -20.20 3.23 -34.62
C ILE A 73 -20.68 4.62 -35.02
N SER A 74 -21.96 4.70 -35.31
CA SER A 74 -22.70 5.95 -35.47
C SER A 74 -23.91 5.97 -34.55
N ILE A 75 -24.31 7.16 -34.10
CA ILE A 75 -25.51 7.38 -33.29
C ILE A 75 -26.45 8.22 -34.15
N ASN A 76 -27.58 7.65 -34.54
CA ASN A 76 -28.55 8.33 -35.43
C ASN A 76 -27.91 8.91 -36.71
N GLY A 77 -26.93 8.21 -37.30
CA GLY A 77 -26.22 8.64 -38.50
C GLY A 77 -25.10 9.68 -38.28
N LEU A 78 -24.83 10.09 -37.03
CA LEU A 78 -23.67 10.91 -36.67
C LEU A 78 -22.52 10.00 -36.22
N ASP A 79 -21.31 10.28 -36.71
CA ASP A 79 -20.12 9.53 -36.33
C ASP A 79 -19.65 9.93 -34.92
N VAL A 80 -19.34 8.93 -34.09
CA VAL A 80 -18.77 9.13 -32.77
C VAL A 80 -17.25 9.40 -32.94
N ALA A 81 -16.91 10.60 -33.41
CA ALA A 81 -15.52 10.97 -33.65
C ALA A 81 -14.73 11.06 -32.33
N PRO A 82 -13.45 10.68 -32.32
CA PRO A 82 -12.57 10.87 -31.16
C PRO A 82 -12.29 12.37 -31.00
N GLY A 83 -13.03 13.04 -30.11
CA GLY A 83 -12.92 14.49 -29.88
C GLY A 83 -14.26 15.22 -29.67
N MET A 84 -15.40 14.53 -29.80
CA MET A 84 -16.72 15.14 -29.55
C MET A 84 -16.98 15.48 -28.06
N ASP A 85 -16.02 15.23 -27.17
CA ASP A 85 -16.10 15.54 -25.74
C ASP A 85 -15.47 16.91 -25.39
N ASP A 86 -14.79 17.63 -26.31
CA ASP A 86 -13.97 18.80 -25.91
C ASP A 86 -14.14 20.13 -26.70
N ASP A 87 -14.69 20.20 -27.92
CA ASP A 87 -14.69 21.50 -28.66
C ASP A 87 -15.69 21.56 -29.84
N ASP A 88 -16.97 21.89 -29.60
CA ASP A 88 -17.76 22.69 -30.56
C ASP A 88 -18.96 23.37 -29.87
N GLY A 89 -19.02 24.69 -29.98
CA GLY A 89 -20.01 25.53 -29.33
C GLY A 89 -21.35 25.51 -30.06
N GLY A 90 -22.38 24.99 -29.39
CA GLY A 90 -23.78 25.13 -29.82
C GLY A 90 -24.72 24.36 -28.90
N ASP A 91 -25.63 25.10 -28.26
CA ASP A 91 -26.75 24.65 -27.41
C ASP A 91 -26.41 24.26 -25.95
N GLU A 92 -26.66 25.22 -25.07
CA GLU A 92 -26.57 25.18 -23.59
C GLU A 92 -27.47 24.11 -22.92
N GLU A 93 -28.22 23.30 -23.68
CA GLU A 93 -29.03 22.19 -23.17
C GLU A 93 -28.34 20.81 -23.30
N ALA A 94 -27.27 20.68 -24.10
CA ALA A 94 -26.47 19.45 -24.19
C ALA A 94 -25.26 19.44 -23.22
N ALA A 95 -24.87 20.61 -22.69
CA ALA A 95 -23.81 20.74 -21.69
C ALA A 95 -24.17 20.16 -20.30
N ALA A 96 -25.42 19.74 -20.08
CA ALA A 96 -25.83 19.00 -18.89
C ALA A 96 -25.34 17.54 -18.88
N GLU A 97 -24.79 17.06 -20.00
CA GLU A 97 -24.20 15.72 -20.14
C GLU A 97 -22.66 15.80 -20.19
N ALA A 98 -22.07 16.89 -19.69
CA ALA A 98 -20.68 16.89 -19.24
C ALA A 98 -20.49 15.68 -18.33
N GLU A 99 -19.63 14.75 -18.75
CA GLU A 99 -19.30 13.48 -18.08
C GLU A 99 -19.77 13.50 -16.64
N LEU A 100 -20.94 12.90 -16.37
CA LEU A 100 -21.34 12.60 -15.00
C LEU A 100 -20.25 11.65 -14.50
N ILE A 101 -19.20 12.22 -13.89
CA ILE A 101 -18.20 11.49 -13.15
C ILE A 101 -19.03 10.84 -12.05
N GLU A 102 -19.43 9.60 -12.30
CA GLU A 102 -20.12 8.76 -11.34
C GLU A 102 -19.13 8.52 -10.20
N TYR A 103 -19.12 9.44 -9.23
CA TYR A 103 -18.38 9.27 -8.01
C TYR A 103 -18.98 8.05 -7.31
N GLU A 104 -18.17 7.00 -7.16
CA GLU A 104 -18.53 5.91 -6.27
C GLU A 104 -18.87 6.49 -4.88
N ALA A 105 -19.94 5.97 -4.28
CA ALA A 105 -20.31 6.38 -2.94
C ALA A 105 -19.15 6.13 -1.97
N TYR A 106 -18.76 7.18 -1.25
CA TYR A 106 -17.60 7.16 -0.38
C TYR A 106 -17.78 6.14 0.76
N ASP A 107 -16.95 5.09 0.81
CA ASP A 107 -17.03 4.05 1.85
C ASP A 107 -16.49 4.55 3.20
N GLU A 108 -17.41 4.97 4.06
CA GLU A 108 -17.10 5.47 5.40
C GLU A 108 -16.42 4.40 6.29
N LYS A 109 -16.70 3.09 6.07
CA LYS A 109 -16.04 2.00 6.82
C LYS A 109 -14.59 1.84 6.39
N LEU A 110 -14.31 2.02 5.11
CA LEU A 110 -12.95 1.98 4.60
C LEU A 110 -12.14 3.18 5.12
N ARG A 111 -12.73 4.38 5.11
CA ARG A 111 -12.12 5.58 5.69
C ARG A 111 -11.81 5.41 7.18
N ALA A 112 -12.77 4.93 7.96
CA ALA A 112 -12.56 4.69 9.39
C ALA A 112 -11.39 3.70 9.63
N ARG A 113 -11.28 2.66 8.80
CA ARG A 113 -10.13 1.73 8.83
C ARG A 113 -8.82 2.41 8.47
N VAL A 114 -8.79 3.24 7.43
CA VAL A 114 -7.58 3.99 7.04
C VAL A 114 -7.14 4.91 8.18
N ALA A 115 -8.06 5.67 8.77
CA ALA A 115 -7.77 6.54 9.92
C ALA A 115 -7.20 5.76 11.11
N LEU A 116 -7.80 4.60 11.44
CA LEU A 116 -7.30 3.72 12.50
C LEU A 116 -5.89 3.20 12.21
N LEU A 117 -5.62 2.78 10.97
CA LEU A 117 -4.31 2.28 10.56
C LEU A 117 -3.23 3.36 10.62
N VAL A 118 -3.56 4.58 10.21
CA VAL A 118 -2.65 5.74 10.31
C VAL A 118 -2.34 6.03 11.78
N ALA A 119 -3.35 6.08 12.65
CA ALA A 119 -3.13 6.28 14.08
C ALA A 119 -2.27 5.16 14.71
N ARG A 120 -2.49 3.90 14.31
CA ARG A 120 -1.68 2.76 14.75
C ARG A 120 -0.24 2.87 14.28
N ARG A 121 -0.01 3.26 13.03
CA ARG A 121 1.32 3.51 12.45
C ARG A 121 2.05 4.55 13.29
N ASP A 122 1.44 5.70 13.54
CA ASP A 122 2.07 6.81 14.24
C ASP A 122 2.41 6.44 15.70
N LYS A 123 1.54 5.67 16.37
CA LYS A 123 1.82 5.12 17.70
C LYS A 123 3.00 4.14 17.70
N LEU A 124 3.16 3.33 16.66
CA LEU A 124 4.30 2.41 16.55
C LEU A 124 5.60 3.16 16.26
N VAL A 125 5.57 4.15 15.36
CA VAL A 125 6.72 5.00 15.06
C VAL A 125 7.19 5.74 16.31
N SER A 126 6.26 6.30 17.09
CA SER A 126 6.59 6.96 18.37
C SER A 126 7.22 5.98 19.37
N ARG A 127 6.69 4.76 19.51
CA ARG A 127 7.25 3.73 20.40
C ARG A 127 8.64 3.28 19.98
N ILE A 128 8.87 3.06 18.69
CA ILE A 128 10.19 2.69 18.17
C ILE A 128 11.19 3.81 18.43
N SER A 129 10.81 5.07 18.19
CA SER A 129 11.66 6.23 18.48
C SER A 129 11.96 6.40 19.97
N ALA A 130 10.99 6.12 20.85
CA ALA A 130 11.21 6.10 22.29
C ALA A 130 12.17 4.97 22.70
N HIS A 131 11.95 3.76 22.17
CA HIS A 131 12.80 2.60 22.41
C HIS A 131 14.24 2.87 21.99
N ARG A 132 14.47 3.37 20.76
CA ARG A 132 15.81 3.73 20.26
C ARG A 132 16.54 4.75 21.14
N ARG A 133 15.82 5.68 21.77
CA ARG A 133 16.41 6.68 22.68
C ARG A 133 16.71 6.12 24.07
N ALA A 134 15.83 5.28 24.60
CA ALA A 134 15.91 4.83 25.99
C ALA A 134 16.74 3.55 26.18
N THR A 135 16.65 2.58 25.28
CA THR A 135 17.19 1.24 25.56
C THR A 135 18.69 1.12 25.41
N ALA A 136 19.28 1.79 24.42
CA ALA A 136 20.74 1.78 24.26
C ALA A 136 21.44 2.40 25.48
N GLY A 137 20.95 3.55 25.95
CA GLY A 137 21.48 4.22 27.14
C GLY A 137 21.21 3.44 28.43
N GLY A 138 19.99 2.93 28.60
CA GLY A 138 19.62 2.12 29.77
C GLY A 138 20.46 0.85 29.90
N ALA A 139 20.61 0.09 28.81
CA ALA A 139 21.40 -1.14 28.81
C ALA A 139 22.89 -0.88 29.10
N ALA A 140 23.45 0.21 28.57
CA ALA A 140 24.83 0.59 28.86
C ALA A 140 25.03 0.96 30.33
N LEU A 141 24.07 1.69 30.92
CA LEU A 141 24.10 2.07 32.33
C LEU A 141 23.98 0.83 33.22
N GLU A 142 23.00 -0.04 32.98
CA GLU A 142 22.83 -1.30 33.72
C GLU A 142 24.08 -2.18 33.65
N LEU A 143 24.72 -2.27 32.48
CA LEU A 143 25.98 -3.01 32.31
C LEU A 143 27.12 -2.37 33.10
N SER A 144 27.25 -1.04 33.07
CA SER A 144 28.29 -0.33 33.82
C SER A 144 28.14 -0.51 35.32
N GLU A 145 26.91 -0.52 35.84
CA GLU A 145 26.61 -0.78 37.25
C GLU A 145 26.87 -2.24 37.63
N ALA A 146 26.58 -3.19 36.74
CA ALA A 146 26.91 -4.60 36.96
C ALA A 146 28.43 -4.81 37.04
N LEU A 147 29.18 -4.28 36.07
CA LEU A 147 30.65 -4.37 36.06
C LEU A 147 31.29 -3.65 37.25
N GLY A 148 30.79 -2.47 37.64
CA GLY A 148 31.26 -1.76 38.83
C GLY A 148 31.13 -2.60 40.10
N ARG A 149 29.98 -3.27 40.28
CA ARG A 149 29.77 -4.20 41.42
C ARG A 149 30.71 -5.39 41.40
N GLU A 150 31.04 -5.92 40.22
CA GLU A 150 32.01 -7.02 40.07
C GLU A 150 33.43 -6.56 40.43
N PHE A 151 33.85 -5.39 39.96
CA PHE A 151 35.16 -4.82 40.32
C PHE A 151 35.28 -4.58 41.82
N GLU A 152 34.28 -3.95 42.45
CA GLU A 152 34.28 -3.77 43.91
C GLU A 152 34.32 -5.10 44.68
N ALA A 153 33.66 -6.15 44.17
CA ALA A 153 33.70 -7.47 44.76
C ALA A 153 35.08 -8.12 44.61
N GLN A 154 35.74 -7.92 43.46
CA GLN A 154 37.12 -8.37 43.24
C GLN A 154 38.09 -7.63 44.15
N ASP A 155 38.02 -6.29 44.22
CA ASP A 155 38.90 -5.48 45.07
C ASP A 155 38.80 -5.89 46.54
N ARG A 156 37.57 -6.08 47.06
CA ARG A 156 37.35 -6.61 48.42
C ARG A 156 37.95 -8.01 48.61
N ALA A 157 37.85 -8.88 47.61
CA ALA A 157 38.43 -10.23 47.69
C ALA A 157 39.97 -10.20 47.65
N TRP A 158 40.55 -9.29 46.87
CA TRP A 158 42.00 -9.05 46.82
C TRP A 158 42.53 -8.50 48.14
N GLU A 159 41.87 -7.52 48.74
CA GLU A 159 42.25 -6.96 50.05
C GLU A 159 42.23 -8.04 51.15
N VAL A 160 41.24 -8.95 51.13
CA VAL A 160 41.17 -10.08 52.07
C VAL A 160 42.31 -11.08 51.84
N MET A 161 42.70 -11.34 50.58
CA MET A 161 43.84 -12.20 50.27
C MET A 161 45.19 -11.57 50.66
N GLU A 162 45.41 -10.29 50.39
CA GLU A 162 46.64 -9.58 50.82
C GLU A 162 46.72 -9.48 52.34
N GLY A 163 45.61 -9.16 53.02
CA GLY A 163 45.55 -9.17 54.48
C GLY A 163 45.78 -10.54 55.09
N GLY A 164 45.27 -11.61 54.46
CA GLY A 164 45.52 -13.00 54.88
C GLY A 164 46.95 -13.47 54.63
N ALA A 165 47.55 -13.07 53.51
CA ALA A 165 48.95 -13.39 53.19
C ALA A 165 49.93 -12.65 54.12
N GLY A 166 49.63 -11.43 54.54
CA GLY A 166 50.42 -10.68 55.52
C GLY A 166 50.45 -11.34 56.91
N VAL A 167 49.33 -11.90 57.36
CA VAL A 167 49.22 -12.58 58.67
C VAL A 167 50.02 -13.88 58.70
N VAL A 168 50.03 -14.66 57.61
CA VAL A 168 50.81 -15.91 57.52
C VAL A 168 52.31 -15.65 57.49
N VAL A 169 52.76 -14.54 56.90
CA VAL A 169 54.18 -14.15 56.86
C VAL A 169 54.68 -13.60 58.20
N GLU A 170 53.84 -12.91 58.99
CA GLU A 170 54.21 -12.49 60.35
C GLU A 170 54.26 -13.69 61.32
N GLU A 171 53.45 -14.72 61.14
CA GLU A 171 53.44 -15.92 61.98
C GLU A 171 54.67 -16.83 61.75
N GLU A 172 55.27 -16.84 60.54
CA GLU A 172 56.50 -17.59 60.25
C GLU A 172 57.81 -16.87 60.64
N LEU A 173 57.79 -15.54 60.86
CA LEU A 173 58.99 -14.76 61.21
C LEU A 173 59.09 -14.37 62.70
N GLY A 174 58.09 -14.72 63.50
CA GLY A 174 57.99 -14.39 64.94
C GLY A 174 58.13 -15.57 65.91
N GLY A 175 58.91 -16.60 65.56
CA GLY A 175 59.29 -17.73 66.43
C GLY A 175 60.59 -17.52 67.19
#